data_AF-A0A7S0W6F8-F1
#
_entry.id   AF-A0A7S0W6F8-F1
#
_cell.length_a   1.000
_cell.length_b   1.000
_cell.length_c   1.000
_cell.angle_alpha   90.00
_cell.angle_beta   90.00
_cell.angle_gamma   90.00
#
_symmetry.space_group_name_H-M   'P 1'
#
loop_
_entity.id
_entity.type
_entity.pdbx_description
1 polymer ?
#
loop_
_entity_poly.entity_id
_entity_poly.type
_entity_poly.pdbx_seq_one_letter_code
_entity_poly.pdbx_strand_id
1 'polypeptide(L)'
;FRADKTGALVVNSVVAGGPADLHGGVSAGDTLLKVDGELVIRKPLSVVSSLLLGPPDTTVLVTFQRGEEEVEAELTRSTVKNLMTVQAAPLTSPMAQQASALKFPA
;
A
#
# COMPACT_ATOMS: atom_id res chain seq x y z
N PHE A 1 1.51 -0.04 -2.18
CA PHE A 1 1.79 -0.99 -3.28
C PHE A 1 1.10 -0.52 -4.54
N ARG A 2 1.65 -0.80 -5.72
CA ARG A 2 0.98 -0.63 -7.02
C ARG A 2 0.74 -2.01 -7.62
N ALA A 3 -0.41 -2.21 -8.25
CA ALA A 3 -0.66 -3.44 -9.00
C ALA A 3 0.02 -3.36 -10.37
N ASP A 4 0.75 -4.42 -10.74
CA ASP A 4 1.32 -4.61 -12.07
C ASP A 4 0.29 -5.25 -13.03
N LYS A 5 0.55 -5.18 -14.35
CA LYS A 5 -0.27 -5.82 -15.40
C LYS A 5 -0.48 -7.33 -15.18
N THR A 6 0.44 -7.98 -14.47
CA THR A 6 0.38 -9.41 -14.12
C THR A 6 -0.49 -9.73 -12.89
N GLY A 7 -0.94 -8.70 -12.16
CA GLY A 7 -1.63 -8.85 -10.87
C GLY A 7 -0.66 -9.02 -9.68
N ALA A 8 0.64 -8.80 -9.89
CA ALA A 8 1.61 -8.72 -8.81
C ALA A 8 1.57 -7.34 -8.11
N LEU A 9 1.97 -7.29 -6.84
CA LEU A 9 1.99 -6.05 -6.06
C LEU A 9 3.41 -5.53 -5.93
N VAL A 10 3.69 -4.37 -6.51
CA VAL A 10 5.01 -3.72 -6.48
C VAL A 10 5.06 -2.71 -5.33
N VAL A 11 6.18 -2.67 -4.61
CA VAL A 11 6.46 -1.68 -3.57
C VAL A 11 6.59 -0.31 -4.23
N ASN A 12 5.72 0.62 -3.85
CA ASN A 12 5.79 2.00 -4.36
C ASN A 12 6.80 2.84 -3.58
N SER A 13 6.77 2.69 -2.26
CA SER A 13 7.48 3.50 -1.30
C SER A 13 7.48 2.77 0.03
N VAL A 14 8.55 2.96 0.80
CA VAL A 14 8.71 2.42 2.14
C VAL A 14 8.43 3.53 3.14
N VAL A 15 7.78 3.21 4.24
CA VAL A 15 7.52 4.19 5.31
C VAL A 15 8.81 4.35 6.12
N ALA A 16 9.39 5.56 6.09
CA ALA A 16 10.58 5.90 6.87
C ALA A 16 10.34 5.67 8.38
N GLY A 17 11.24 4.95 9.03
CA GLY A 17 11.09 4.52 10.43
C GLY A 17 10.05 3.40 10.66
N GLY A 18 9.47 2.83 9.60
CA GLY A 18 8.66 1.62 9.67
C GLY A 18 9.51 0.35 9.70
N PRO A 19 8.93 -0.81 10.01
CA PRO A 19 9.69 -2.07 10.09
C PRO A 19 10.40 -2.44 8.79
N ALA A 20 9.82 -2.06 7.64
CA ALA A 20 10.40 -2.30 6.32
C ALA A 20 11.62 -1.42 6.00
N ASP A 21 11.69 -0.23 6.60
CA ASP A 21 12.84 0.66 6.50
C ASP A 21 13.93 0.25 7.49
N LEU A 22 13.55 -0.08 8.72
CA LEU A 22 14.47 -0.49 9.80
C LEU A 22 15.23 -1.79 9.50
N HIS A 23 14.56 -2.77 8.89
CA HIS A 23 15.21 -4.04 8.54
C HIS A 23 15.98 -3.97 7.20
N GLY A 24 15.80 -2.92 6.39
CA GLY A 24 16.56 -2.69 5.15
C GLY A 24 16.35 -3.70 4.02
N GLY A 25 15.47 -4.69 4.19
CA GLY A 25 15.20 -5.76 3.20
C GLY A 25 14.19 -5.39 2.11
N VAL A 26 13.59 -4.19 2.16
CA VAL A 26 12.55 -3.75 1.22
C VAL A 26 12.92 -2.43 0.58
N SER A 27 12.69 -2.32 -0.72
CA SER A 27 12.91 -1.10 -1.49
C SER A 27 11.79 -0.83 -2.48
N ALA A 28 11.62 0.43 -2.85
CA ALA A 28 10.68 0.80 -3.92
C ALA A 28 11.10 0.12 -5.24
N GLY A 29 10.14 -0.49 -5.92
CA GLY A 29 10.37 -1.30 -7.12
C GLY A 29 10.36 -2.81 -6.88
N ASP A 30 10.43 -3.26 -5.63
CA ASP A 30 10.39 -4.69 -5.30
C ASP A 30 8.99 -5.28 -5.53
N THR A 31 8.90 -6.48 -6.09
CA THR A 31 7.60 -7.13 -6.37
C THR A 31 7.27 -8.16 -5.30
N LEU A 32 6.15 -8.01 -4.60
CA LEU A 32 5.72 -8.94 -3.56
C LEU A 32 5.29 -10.28 -4.17
N LEU A 33 6.02 -11.34 -3.82
CA LEU A 33 5.75 -12.73 -4.21
C LEU A 33 4.91 -13.43 -3.13
N LYS A 34 5.41 -13.43 -1.90
CA LYS A 34 4.85 -14.22 -0.79
C LYS A 34 4.74 -13.40 0.50
N VAL A 35 3.75 -13.74 1.31
CA VAL A 35 3.55 -13.24 2.68
C VAL A 35 3.33 -14.45 3.59
N ASP A 36 4.14 -14.59 4.63
CA ASP A 36 4.18 -15.73 5.55
C ASP A 36 4.28 -17.09 4.80
N GLY A 37 5.04 -17.11 3.70
CA GLY A 37 5.18 -18.28 2.83
C GLY A 37 4.00 -18.52 1.87
N GLU A 38 2.92 -17.75 1.97
CA GLU A 38 1.76 -17.84 1.07
C GLU A 38 1.96 -16.95 -0.17
N LEU A 39 1.83 -17.53 -1.37
CA LEU A 39 1.85 -16.77 -2.63
C LEU A 39 0.65 -15.82 -2.70
N VAL A 40 0.94 -14.53 -2.75
CA VAL A 40 -0.06 -13.46 -2.81
C VAL A 40 -0.21 -12.84 -4.20
N ILE A 41 0.58 -13.30 -5.17
CA ILE A 41 0.47 -12.88 -6.56
C ILE A 41 -0.94 -13.20 -7.10
N ARG A 42 -1.54 -12.25 -7.84
CA ARG A 42 -2.92 -12.32 -8.35
C ARG A 42 -4.01 -12.35 -7.28
N LYS A 43 -3.67 -12.20 -6.00
CA LYS A 43 -4.68 -12.03 -4.95
C LYS A 43 -5.18 -10.58 -4.91
N PRO A 44 -6.44 -10.35 -4.52
CA PRO A 44 -6.95 -9.01 -4.35
C PRO A 44 -6.18 -8.29 -3.22
N LEU A 45 -5.95 -6.99 -3.41
CA LEU A 45 -5.22 -6.16 -2.46
C LEU A 45 -5.79 -6.27 -1.04
N SER A 46 -7.10 -6.40 -0.88
CA SER A 46 -7.77 -6.55 0.41
C SER A 46 -7.30 -7.77 1.20
N VAL A 47 -7.01 -8.89 0.52
CA VAL A 47 -6.50 -10.10 1.16
C VAL A 47 -5.05 -9.89 1.57
N VAL A 48 -4.23 -9.36 0.66
CA VAL A 48 -2.82 -9.08 0.94
C VAL A 48 -2.65 -8.06 2.06
N SER A 49 -3.48 -7.02 2.08
CA SER A 49 -3.50 -6.05 3.17
C SER A 49 -3.90 -6.71 4.49
N SER A 50 -4.85 -7.65 4.49
CA SER A 50 -5.23 -8.35 5.73
C SER A 50 -4.11 -9.26 6.25
N LEU A 51 -3.31 -9.84 5.36
CA LEU A 51 -2.11 -10.62 5.74
C LEU A 51 -0.99 -9.72 6.28
N LEU A 52 -0.82 -8.52 5.72
CA LEU A 52 0.20 -7.57 6.18
C LEU A 52 -0.23 -6.84 7.47
N LEU A 53 -1.49 -6.43 7.55
CA LEU A 53 -2.14 -5.80 8.72
C LEU A 53 -2.61 -6.88 9.71
N GLY A 54 -1.64 -7.54 10.35
CA GLY A 54 -1.90 -8.44 11.47
C GLY A 54 -1.78 -7.75 12.84
N PRO A 55 -1.81 -8.52 13.93
CA PRO A 55 -1.66 -8.01 15.29
C PRO A 55 -0.33 -7.25 15.46
N PRO A 56 -0.29 -6.19 16.28
CA PRO A 56 0.98 -5.59 16.67
C PRO A 56 1.88 -6.62 17.37
N ASP A 57 3.19 -6.43 17.30
CA ASP A 57 4.22 -7.29 17.91
C ASP A 57 4.30 -8.72 17.34
N THR A 58 3.84 -8.91 16.10
CA THR A 58 4.00 -10.18 15.39
C THR A 58 4.95 -10.03 14.22
N THR A 59 5.76 -11.05 13.94
CA THR A 59 6.64 -11.05 12.77
C THR A 59 5.88 -11.55 11.55
N VAL A 60 6.03 -10.85 10.43
CA VAL A 60 5.56 -11.27 9.11
C VAL A 60 6.76 -11.47 8.20
N LEU A 61 6.83 -12.62 7.54
CA LEU A 61 7.88 -12.91 6.56
C LEU A 61 7.37 -12.57 5.17
N VAL A 62 8.07 -11.70 4.46
CA VAL A 62 7.68 -11.30 3.10
C VAL A 62 8.81 -11.55 2.13
N THR A 63 8.48 -12.24 1.04
CA THR A 63 9.40 -12.51 -0.05
C THR A 63 9.09 -11.55 -1.19
N PHE A 64 10.11 -10.81 -1.61
CA PHE A 64 10.07 -9.89 -2.72
C PHE A 64 10.92 -10.39 -3.88
N GLN A 65 10.56 -10.00 -5.09
CA GLN A 65 11.34 -10.23 -6.30
C GLN A 65 12.04 -8.94 -6.70
N ARG A 66 13.35 -9.00 -6.86
CA ARG A 66 14.19 -7.94 -7.39
C ARG A 66 14.96 -8.48 -8.60
N GLY A 67 14.40 -8.29 -9.79
CA GLY A 67 14.93 -8.90 -11.01
C GLY A 67 14.75 -10.42 -11.00
N GLU A 68 15.85 -11.16 -11.02
CA GLU A 68 15.86 -12.63 -10.92
C GLU A 68 16.11 -13.14 -9.49
N GLU A 69 16.36 -12.24 -8.53
CA GLU A 69 16.63 -12.60 -7.14
C GLU A 69 15.37 -12.49 -6.27
N GLU A 70 15.21 -13.44 -5.34
CA GLU A 70 14.20 -13.39 -4.29
C GLU A 70 14.83 -12.84 -3.01
N VAL A 71 14.29 -11.75 -2.50
CA VAL A 71 14.71 -11.09 -1.26
C VAL A 71 13.67 -11.38 -0.19
N GLU A 72 14.05 -12.15 0.82
CA GLU A 72 13.21 -12.40 1.99
C GLU A 72 13.50 -11.35 3.07
N ALA A 73 12.44 -10.71 3.55
CA ALA A 73 12.49 -9.72 4.61
C ALA A 73 11.55 -10.16 5.75
N GLU A 74 12.13 -10.34 6.93
CA GLU A 74 11.37 -10.53 8.16
C GLU A 74 11.05 -9.17 8.75
N LEU A 75 9.77 -8.88 8.92
CA LEU A 75 9.27 -7.59 9.38
C LEU A 75 8.50 -7.77 10.67
N THR A 76 8.90 -7.08 11.72
CA THR A 76 8.13 -7.05 12.97
C THR A 76 7.01 -6.02 12.87
N ARG A 77 5.75 -6.46 12.91
CA ARG A 77 4.58 -5.58 12.92
C ARG A 77 4.65 -4.69 14.16
N SER A 78 4.61 -3.39 13.92
CA SER A 78 4.60 -2.37 14.97
C SER A 78 3.50 -1.37 14.65
N THR A 79 3.05 -0.65 15.68
CA THR A 79 2.04 0.41 15.52
C THR A 79 2.66 1.57 14.76
N VAL A 80 2.68 1.48 13.43
CA VAL A 80 3.17 2.56 12.58
C VAL A 80 2.14 3.69 12.68
N LYS A 81 2.43 4.72 13.49
CA LYS A 81 1.58 5.92 13.68
C LYS A 81 1.25 6.67 12.38
N ASN A 82 1.83 6.26 11.24
CA ASN A 82 1.71 6.90 9.93
C ASN A 82 1.01 6.05 8.85
N LEU A 83 0.22 5.02 9.19
CA LEU A 83 -0.59 4.28 8.21
C LEU A 83 -1.87 5.04 7.80
N MET A 84 -1.72 6.29 7.35
CA MET A 84 -2.74 6.98 6.56
C MET A 84 -2.15 7.36 5.20
N THR A 85 -2.23 6.44 4.25
CA THR A 85 -2.28 6.84 2.82
C THR A 85 -2.95 5.74 1.98
N VAL A 86 -4.24 5.51 2.26
CA VAL A 86 -5.16 5.37 1.12
C VAL A 86 -5.46 6.80 0.67
N GLN A 87 -4.83 7.24 -0.42
CA GLN A 87 -5.39 8.34 -1.21
C GLN A 87 -6.72 7.83 -1.79
N ALA A 88 -7.76 7.78 -0.96
CA ALA A 88 -9.11 7.90 -1.45
C ALA A 88 -9.22 9.34 -1.93
N ALA A 89 -8.93 9.57 -3.21
CA ALA A 89 -9.35 10.80 -3.85
C ALA A 89 -10.84 10.98 -3.55
N PRO A 90 -11.31 12.15 -3.07
CA PRO A 90 -12.73 12.37 -2.94
C PRO A 90 -13.35 12.24 -4.33
N LEU A 91 -14.16 11.19 -4.54
CA LEU A 91 -15.12 11.09 -5.63
C LEU A 91 -16.23 12.12 -5.37
N THR A 92 -15.88 13.40 -5.50
CA THR A 92 -16.86 14.47 -5.51
C THR A 92 -16.54 15.34 -6.71
N SER A 93 -16.94 14.85 -7.89
CA SER A 93 -17.41 15.77 -8.92
C SER A 93 -18.81 16.23 -8.53
N PRO A 94 -19.04 17.54 -8.34
CA PRO A 94 -20.30 18.12 -8.73
C PRO A 94 -20.06 18.90 -10.01
N MET A 95 -20.39 18.25 -11.13
CA MET A 95 -20.92 18.95 -12.28
C MET A 95 -22.24 19.59 -11.83
N ALA A 96 -22.20 20.84 -11.35
CA ALA A 96 -23.41 21.61 -11.03
C ALA A 96 -23.10 23.12 -11.07
N GLN A 97 -23.21 23.66 -12.28
CA GLN A 97 -23.72 24.98 -12.64
C GLN A 97 -24.01 25.97 -11.49
N GLN A 98 -23.28 27.08 -11.44
CA GLN A 98 -23.67 28.34 -10.80
C GLN A 98 -23.13 29.49 -11.67
N ALA A 99 -23.84 30.56 -12.00
CA ALA A 99 -25.14 31.02 -11.55
C ALA A 99 -25.73 31.96 -12.62
N SER A 100 -27.01 31.74 -12.97
CA SER A 100 -27.85 32.79 -13.54
C SER A 100 -28.51 33.57 -12.40
N ALA A 101 -28.60 34.88 -12.64
CA ALA A 101 -29.70 35.76 -12.25
C ALA A 101 -29.59 36.58 -10.95
N LEU A 102 -29.54 37.90 -11.22
CA LEU A 102 -30.33 38.97 -10.60
C LEU A 102 -29.85 39.54 -9.25
N LYS A 103 -29.05 40.60 -9.41
CA LYS A 103 -28.90 41.70 -8.46
C LYS A 103 -30.16 42.57 -8.49
N PHE A 104 -30.41 43.26 -7.36
CA PHE A 104 -31.20 44.49 -7.10
C PHE A 104 -32.27 44.30 -6.01
N PRO A 105 -32.66 45.36 -5.26
CA PRO A 105 -31.85 46.43 -4.65
C PRO A 105 -32.31 46.73 -3.19
N ALA A 106 -31.73 47.76 -2.58
CA ALA A 106 -32.43 48.67 -1.68
C ALA A 106 -32.08 50.10 -2.10
#